data_AF-A0A7W6TRT6-F1
#
_entry.id   AF-A0A7W6TRT6-F1
#
_cell.length_a   1.000
_cell.length_b   1.000
_cell.length_c   1.000
_cell.angle_alpha   90.00
_cell.angle_beta   90.00
_cell.angle_gamma   90.00
#
_symmetry.space_group_name_H-M   'P 1'
#
loop_
_entity.id
_entity.type
_entity.pdbx_description
1 polymer ?
#
loop_
_entity_poly.entity_id
_entity_poly.type
_entity_poly.pdbx_seq_one_letter_code
_entity_poly.pdbx_strand_id
1 'polypeptide(L)'
;MQLVVKEPVGPVAAFTPWNFPLNQAVRKVSAALCTGRSVILKGPEDTPASCADLIRALLDAGVPGDVLGLVYGDPGEISPTSSSTRLAER
;
A
#
# COMPACT_ATOMS: atom_id res chain seq x y z
N MET A 1 -15.09 -34.71 -3.18
CA MET A 1 -15.25 -33.34 -2.67
C MET A 1 -14.27 -32.45 -3.43
N GLN A 2 -14.74 -31.42 -4.11
CA GLN A 2 -13.87 -30.47 -4.81
C GLN A 2 -13.33 -29.45 -3.78
N LEU A 3 -12.01 -29.27 -3.70
CA LEU A 3 -11.38 -28.30 -2.80
C LEU A 3 -10.95 -27.06 -3.60
N VAL A 4 -11.20 -25.86 -3.05
CA VAL A 4 -10.80 -24.58 -3.66
C VAL A 4 -9.96 -23.81 -2.65
N VAL A 5 -8.69 -23.56 -2.99
CA VAL A 5 -7.74 -22.82 -2.15
C VAL A 5 -7.60 -21.39 -2.67
N LYS A 6 -7.42 -20.43 -1.76
CA LYS A 6 -7.17 -19.02 -2.09
C LYS A 6 -5.70 -18.71 -1.85
N GLU A 7 -5.05 -18.25 -2.90
CA GLU A 7 -3.66 -17.80 -2.85
C GLU A 7 -3.59 -16.28 -3.02
N PRO A 8 -2.68 -15.59 -2.34
CA PRO A 8 -2.59 -14.15 -2.47
C PRO A 8 -1.86 -13.74 -3.76
N VAL A 9 -2.22 -12.57 -4.28
CA VAL A 9 -1.83 -12.13 -5.63
C VAL A 9 -0.35 -11.76 -5.79
N GLY A 10 0.26 -11.16 -4.76
CA GLY A 10 1.61 -10.57 -4.87
C GLY A 10 1.70 -9.22 -4.17
N PRO A 11 2.80 -8.48 -4.35
CA PRO A 11 2.93 -7.09 -3.89
C PRO A 11 1.82 -6.19 -4.46
N VAL A 12 1.33 -5.24 -3.66
CA VAL A 12 0.21 -4.38 -4.02
C VAL A 12 0.66 -2.92 -4.15
N ALA A 13 0.33 -2.27 -5.27
CA ALA A 13 0.39 -0.82 -5.39
C ALA A 13 -1.00 -0.22 -5.09
N ALA A 14 -1.09 0.61 -4.06
CA ALA A 14 -2.33 1.21 -3.58
C ALA A 14 -2.32 2.72 -3.83
N PHE A 15 -3.34 3.24 -4.52
CA PHE A 15 -3.55 4.67 -4.74
C PHE A 15 -4.81 5.13 -4.02
N THR A 16 -4.72 6.24 -3.26
CA THR A 16 -5.83 6.75 -2.44
C THR A 16 -6.12 8.23 -2.69
N PRO A 17 -7.40 8.61 -2.84
CA PRO A 17 -7.81 10.01 -3.01
C PRO A 17 -7.84 10.78 -1.67
N TRP A 18 -7.97 12.10 -1.78
CA TRP A 18 -7.92 13.08 -0.66
C TRP A 18 -9.20 13.22 0.16
N ASN A 19 -10.33 12.70 -0.29
CA ASN A 19 -11.63 12.96 0.37
C ASN A 19 -11.81 12.22 1.70
N PHE A 20 -11.20 11.03 1.83
CA PHE A 20 -11.16 10.27 3.09
C PHE A 20 -9.80 9.59 3.21
N PRO A 21 -8.71 10.35 3.41
CA PRO A 21 -7.35 9.90 3.20
C PRO A 21 -7.01 8.68 4.07
N LEU A 22 -7.42 8.71 5.34
CA LEU A 22 -7.20 7.61 6.27
C LEU A 22 -8.06 6.38 5.93
N ASN A 23 -9.38 6.55 5.77
CA ASN A 23 -10.29 5.42 5.60
C ASN A 23 -10.09 4.69 4.26
N GLN A 24 -9.70 5.41 3.21
CA GLN A 24 -9.40 4.81 1.91
C GLN A 24 -8.05 4.08 1.93
N ALA A 25 -7.06 4.61 2.63
CA ALA A 25 -5.76 3.96 2.81
C ALA A 25 -5.85 2.70 3.68
N VAL A 26 -6.45 2.80 4.86
CA VAL A 26 -6.48 1.70 5.83
C VAL A 26 -7.14 0.46 5.25
N ARG A 27 -8.22 0.60 4.46
CA ARG A 27 -8.91 -0.54 3.84
C ARG A 27 -8.03 -1.29 2.84
N LYS A 28 -7.25 -0.57 2.03
CA LYS A 28 -6.34 -1.16 1.04
C LYS A 28 -5.13 -1.80 1.74
N VAL A 29 -4.53 -1.09 2.69
CA VAL A 29 -3.35 -1.57 3.43
C VAL A 29 -3.70 -2.79 4.29
N SER A 30 -4.79 -2.74 5.06
CA SER A 30 -5.23 -3.89 5.88
C SER A 30 -5.55 -5.11 5.04
N ALA A 31 -6.22 -4.96 3.89
CA ALA A 31 -6.47 -6.10 3.00
C ALA A 31 -5.17 -6.74 2.50
N ALA A 32 -4.18 -5.93 2.10
CA ALA A 32 -2.88 -6.46 1.66
C ALA A 32 -2.15 -7.20 2.79
N LEU A 33 -2.07 -6.59 3.97
CA LEU A 33 -1.41 -7.17 5.14
C LEU A 33 -2.10 -8.46 5.62
N CYS A 34 -3.43 -8.50 5.68
CA CYS A 34 -4.20 -9.68 6.07
C CYS A 34 -3.99 -10.87 5.12
N THR A 35 -3.63 -10.60 3.85
CA THR A 35 -3.29 -11.65 2.88
C THR A 35 -1.81 -12.04 2.89
N GLY A 36 -1.01 -11.46 3.79
CA GLY A 36 0.42 -11.72 3.90
C GLY A 36 1.22 -11.12 2.74
N ARG A 37 0.84 -9.92 2.27
CA ARG A 37 1.50 -9.25 1.14
C ARG A 37 2.02 -7.87 1.53
N SER A 38 3.10 -7.48 0.86
CA SER A 38 3.64 -6.13 0.93
C SER A 38 2.78 -5.15 0.15
N VAL A 39 2.78 -3.89 0.58
CA VAL A 39 2.00 -2.82 -0.04
C VAL A 39 2.80 -1.53 -0.12
N ILE A 40 2.76 -0.90 -1.29
CA ILE A 40 3.25 0.45 -1.53
C ILE A 40 2.04 1.35 -1.69
N LEU A 41 1.87 2.31 -0.78
CA LEU A 41 0.78 3.26 -0.77
C LEU A 41 1.24 4.60 -1.37
N LYS A 42 0.59 5.04 -2.45
CA LYS A 42 0.62 6.44 -2.90
C LYS A 42 -0.51 7.22 -2.20
N GLY A 43 -0.12 8.03 -1.22
CA GLY A 43 -1.02 8.88 -0.45
C GLY A 43 -1.36 10.19 -1.19
N PRO A 44 -2.46 10.88 -0.84
CA PRO A 44 -2.80 12.17 -1.43
C PRO A 44 -1.83 13.28 -0.97
N GLU A 45 -1.32 14.07 -1.92
CA GLU A 45 -0.37 15.17 -1.67
C GLU A 45 -0.98 16.28 -0.82
N ASP A 46 -2.27 16.56 -1.00
CA ASP A 46 -2.98 17.63 -0.30
C ASP A 46 -3.27 17.28 1.16
N THR A 47 -3.27 15.99 1.51
CA THR A 47 -3.62 15.48 2.85
C THR A 47 -2.68 14.36 3.31
N PRO A 48 -1.35 14.61 3.38
CA PRO A 48 -0.37 13.54 3.52
C PRO A 48 -0.28 13.01 4.97
N ALA A 49 -0.53 13.85 5.96
CA ALA A 49 -0.26 13.56 7.37
C ALA A 49 -1.01 12.32 7.89
N SER A 50 -2.28 12.17 7.55
CA SER A 50 -3.08 11.02 8.03
C SER A 50 -2.58 9.69 7.49
N CYS A 51 -2.06 9.64 6.26
CA CYS A 51 -1.46 8.43 5.70
C CYS A 51 -0.09 8.14 6.34
N ALA A 52 0.70 9.17 6.64
CA ALA A 52 1.96 9.02 7.34
C ALA A 52 1.77 8.46 8.75
N ASP A 53 0.79 8.99 9.50
CA ASP A 53 0.48 8.51 10.85
C ASP A 53 -0.05 7.07 10.85
N LEU A 54 -0.82 6.67 9.82
CA LEU A 54 -1.24 5.27 9.66
C LEU A 54 -0.04 4.34 9.52
N ILE A 55 0.91 4.68 8.63
CA ILE A 55 2.10 3.85 8.40
C ILE A 55 2.96 3.81 9.66
N ARG A 56 3.16 4.94 10.33
CA ARG A 56 3.89 4.99 11.61
C ARG A 56 3.23 4.09 12.67
N ALA A 57 1.91 4.16 12.83
CA ALA A 57 1.18 3.31 13.78
C ALA A 57 1.34 1.82 13.46
N LEU A 58 1.41 1.43 12.19
CA LEU A 58 1.63 0.04 11.79
C LEU A 58 3.07 -0.43 12.06
N LEU A 59 4.06 0.44 11.83
CA LEU A 59 5.46 0.16 12.18
C LEU A 59 5.62 0.01 13.70
N ASP A 60 5.01 0.91 14.48
CA ASP A 60 5.02 0.84 15.95
C ASP A 60 4.31 -0.43 16.48
N ALA A 61 3.31 -0.93 15.75
CA ALA A 61 2.65 -2.20 16.03
C ALA A 61 3.48 -3.45 15.68
N GLY A 62 4.68 -3.27 15.11
CA GLY A 62 5.61 -4.34 14.79
C GLY A 62 5.49 -4.90 13.36
N VAL A 63 4.78 -4.20 12.47
CA VAL A 63 4.80 -4.58 11.04
C VAL A 63 6.20 -4.33 10.48
N PRO A 64 6.82 -5.31 9.80
CA PRO A 64 8.14 -5.13 9.20
C PRO A 64 8.18 -3.95 8.22
N GLY A 65 9.22 -3.12 8.30
CA GLY A 65 9.31 -1.91 7.48
C GLY A 65 9.49 -2.17 5.98
N ASP A 66 9.95 -3.36 5.60
CA ASP A 66 10.10 -3.81 4.22
C ASP A 66 8.76 -4.19 3.54
N VAL A 67 7.70 -4.44 4.31
CA VAL A 67 6.38 -4.76 3.76
C VAL A 67 5.48 -3.53 3.55
N LEU A 68 5.86 -2.36 4.07
CA LEU A 68 5.10 -1.11 3.98
C LEU A 68 5.90 0.00 3.32
N GLY A 69 5.45 0.44 2.15
CA GLY A 69 5.97 1.63 1.47
C GLY A 69 4.95 2.77 1.46
N LEU A 70 5.42 4.00 1.61
CA LEU A 70 4.60 5.21 1.45
C LEU A 70 5.32 6.17 0.52
N VAL A 71 4.62 6.58 -0.55
CA VAL A 71 5.13 7.51 -1.55
C VAL A 71 4.15 8.66 -1.76
N TYR A 72 4.70 9.82 -2.11
CA TYR A 72 3.97 11.02 -2.51
C TYR A 72 4.62 11.57 -3.78
N GLY A 73 3.85 12.27 -4.61
CA GLY A 73 4.36 12.95 -5.79
C GLY A 73 3.35 12.98 -6.93
N ASP A 74 3.80 13.39 -8.11
CA ASP A 74 2.90 13.61 -9.23
C ASP A 74 2.10 12.34 -9.60
N PRO A 75 0.75 12.38 -9.57
CA PRO A 75 -0.06 11.22 -9.91
C PRO A 75 0.18 10.69 -11.33
N GLY A 76 0.54 11.54 -12.29
CA GLY A 76 0.82 11.19 -13.68
C GLY A 76 2.13 10.45 -13.87
N GLU A 77 3.16 10.81 -13.09
CA GLU A 77 4.46 10.12 -13.06
C GLU A 77 4.41 8.80 -12.28
N ILE A 78 3.64 8.76 -11.19
CA ILE A 78 3.60 7.59 -10.28
C ILE A 78 2.57 6.53 -10.75
N SER A 79 1.54 6.95 -11.50
CA SER A 79 0.60 6.06 -12.19
C SER A 79 1.15 5.70 -13.59
N PRO A 80 0.53 4.75 -14.30
CA PRO A 80 1.05 3.44 -14.71
C PRO A 80 2.35 3.31 -15.57
N THR A 81 3.30 4.25 -15.60
CA THR A 81 4.66 3.92 -16.11
C THR A 81 5.34 2.85 -15.22
N SER A 82 4.91 2.73 -13.97
CA SER A 82 5.29 1.72 -12.98
C SER A 82 4.67 0.32 -13.17
N SER A 83 3.81 0.11 -14.18
CA SER A 83 3.29 -1.23 -14.54
C SER A 83 4.38 -2.18 -15.06
N SER A 84 5.56 -1.65 -15.38
CA SER A 84 6.78 -2.43 -15.58
C SER A 84 7.52 -2.61 -14.25
N THR A 85 7.22 -3.71 -13.56
CA THR A 85 7.95 -4.23 -12.40
C THR A 85 9.47 -4.00 -12.48
N ARG A 86 10.05 -3.28 -11.52
CA ARG A 86 11.47 -3.42 -11.15
C ARG A 86 11.79 -2.81 -9.78
N LEU A 87 11.39 -3.47 -8.68
CA LEU A 87 11.96 -3.22 -7.35
C LEU A 87 12.03 -4.53 -6.56
N ALA A 88 13.07 -5.31 -6.84
CA ALA A 88 13.65 -6.32 -5.96
C ALA A 88 15.10 -6.59 -6.39
N GLU A 89 15.93 -5.55 -6.54
CA GLU A 89 17.39 -5.66 -6.60
C GLU A 89 18.01 -4.36 -6.07
N ARG A 90 18.14 -4.25 -4.74
CA ARG A 90 19.25 -3.60 -4.03
C ARG A 90 19.10 -3.74 -2.52
#